data_AF-A0A0B7I4K2-F1
#
_entry.id   AF-A0A0B7I4K2-F1
#
_cell.length_a   1.000
_cell.length_b   1.000
_cell.length_c   1.000
_cell.angle_alpha   90.00
_cell.angle_beta   90.00
_cell.angle_gamma   90.00
#
_symmetry.space_group_name_H-M   'P 1'
#
loop_
_entity.id
_entity.type
_entity.pdbx_description
1 polymer ?
#
loop_
_entity_poly.entity_id
_entity_poly.type
_entity_poly.pdbx_seq_one_letter_code
_entity_poly.pdbx_strand_id
1 'polypeptide(L)'
;MSKYFLKVFLVSLFVFSCKSNTYHLEKTEYKLFNINDSVPASQDVEAMVAPLRKHLEQQMGAVLAYNPEALTKEKDVLNAGIGNFMADACFEQIAPLFEQRTGKKLDFVLLNWGGIRSDLKKGDITIGSVFRLMPFENMLVVLEITGEKVNEMADYLARRGTAHPLSKQVGLQITTDGKIRQFYYPRKTDRPQSYVSSLYFRLFNVRR
;
A
#
# COMPACT_ATOMS: atom_id res chain seq x y z
N MET A 1 -63.53 -52.05 18.87
CA MET A 1 -62.88 -50.89 18.22
C MET A 1 -61.94 -50.06 19.11
N SER A 2 -62.04 -50.14 20.45
CA SER A 2 -61.26 -49.28 21.39
C SER A 2 -59.74 -49.59 21.50
N LYS A 3 -59.30 -50.86 21.40
CA LYS A 3 -57.88 -51.23 21.67
C LYS A 3 -56.88 -50.84 20.56
N TYR A 4 -57.33 -50.71 19.31
CA TYR A 4 -56.47 -50.28 18.19
C TYR A 4 -56.37 -48.77 18.10
N PHE A 5 -57.44 -48.05 18.46
CA PHE A 5 -57.45 -46.59 18.51
C PHE A 5 -56.47 -46.06 19.56
N LEU A 6 -56.39 -46.71 20.73
CA LEU A 6 -55.42 -46.35 21.78
C LEU A 6 -53.97 -46.60 21.34
N LYS A 7 -53.70 -47.67 20.59
CA LYS A 7 -52.36 -47.97 20.06
C LYS A 7 -51.94 -47.01 18.97
N VAL A 8 -52.85 -46.64 18.06
CA VAL A 8 -52.58 -45.63 17.01
C VAL A 8 -52.36 -44.26 17.63
N PHE A 9 -53.12 -43.90 18.67
CA PHE A 9 -52.93 -42.64 19.41
C PHE A 9 -51.58 -42.61 20.15
N LEU A 10 -51.18 -43.71 20.81
CA LEU A 10 -49.88 -43.82 21.47
C LEU A 10 -48.71 -43.74 20.49
N VAL A 11 -48.82 -44.39 19.31
CA VAL A 11 -47.77 -44.33 18.27
C VAL A 11 -47.69 -42.93 17.65
N SER A 12 -48.82 -42.25 17.44
CA SER A 12 -48.88 -40.86 16.95
C SER A 12 -48.15 -39.88 17.89
N LEU A 13 -48.28 -40.07 19.20
CA LEU A 13 -47.59 -39.25 20.21
C LEU A 13 -46.05 -39.38 20.17
N PHE A 14 -45.51 -40.51 19.70
CA PHE A 14 -44.06 -40.69 19.57
C PHE A 14 -43.46 -40.01 18.33
N VAL A 15 -44.25 -39.73 17.28
CA VAL A 15 -43.74 -39.14 16.03
C VAL A 15 -43.61 -37.61 16.09
N PHE A 16 -44.31 -36.96 17.03
CA PHE A 16 -44.27 -35.49 17.21
C PHE A 16 -43.18 -34.99 18.18
N SER A 17 -42.37 -35.87 18.77
CA SER A 17 -41.36 -35.50 19.78
C SER A 17 -40.00 -35.06 19.21
N CYS A 18 -39.80 -35.14 17.89
CA CYS A 18 -38.59 -34.64 17.25
C CYS A 18 -38.66 -33.11 17.08
N LYS A 19 -38.33 -32.36 18.14
CA LYS A 19 -37.91 -30.96 18.00
C LYS A 19 -36.47 -30.94 17.49
N SER A 20 -36.25 -30.34 16.32
CA SER A 20 -34.90 -29.97 15.90
C SER A 20 -34.40 -28.87 16.84
N ASN A 21 -33.33 -29.14 17.59
CA ASN A 21 -32.65 -28.12 18.38
C ASN A 21 -31.97 -27.15 17.41
N THR A 22 -32.65 -26.06 17.07
CA THR A 22 -32.04 -24.95 16.36
C THR A 22 -31.20 -24.15 17.36
N TYR A 23 -29.88 -24.29 17.27
CA TYR A 23 -28.97 -23.49 18.08
C TYR A 23 -29.05 -22.04 17.60
N HIS A 24 -29.53 -21.16 18.47
CA HIS A 24 -29.48 -19.72 18.26
C HIS A 24 -28.39 -19.17 19.16
N LEU A 25 -27.49 -18.38 18.56
CA LEU A 25 -26.47 -17.66 19.30
C LEU A 25 -27.16 -16.65 20.21
N GLU A 26 -27.21 -16.94 21.51
CA GLU A 26 -27.89 -16.09 22.49
C GLU A 26 -27.02 -14.89 22.90
N LYS A 27 -25.70 -15.10 23.02
CA LYS A 27 -24.74 -14.06 23.40
C LYS A 27 -23.33 -14.45 22.96
N THR A 28 -22.52 -13.46 22.58
CA THR A 28 -21.08 -13.64 22.44
C THR A 28 -20.37 -12.73 23.43
N GLU A 29 -19.62 -13.33 24.35
CA GLU A 29 -18.76 -12.59 25.28
C GLU A 29 -17.33 -12.59 24.73
N TYR A 30 -16.76 -11.40 24.61
CA TYR A 30 -15.37 -11.22 24.22
C TYR A 30 -14.60 -10.60 25.38
N LYS A 31 -13.44 -11.16 25.71
CA LYS A 31 -12.49 -10.55 26.63
C LYS A 31 -11.31 -10.02 25.81
N LEU A 32 -11.18 -8.70 25.76
CA LEU A 32 -10.03 -8.06 25.12
C LEU A 32 -8.81 -8.21 26.04
N PHE A 33 -7.82 -8.96 25.58
CA PHE A 33 -6.50 -8.96 26.19
C PHE A 33 -5.65 -7.91 25.49
N ASN A 34 -5.48 -6.77 26.14
CA ASN A 34 -4.67 -5.69 25.60
C ASN A 34 -3.17 -6.04 25.79
N ILE A 35 -2.43 -6.16 24.69
CA ILE A 35 -0.98 -6.37 24.74
C ILE A 35 -0.33 -5.00 24.86
N ASN A 36 0.21 -4.71 26.04
CA ASN A 36 0.89 -3.47 26.37
C ASN A 36 2.10 -3.76 27.28
N ASP A 37 2.81 -2.71 27.68
CA ASP A 37 4.04 -2.82 28.48
C ASP A 37 3.83 -3.33 29.92
N SER A 38 2.58 -3.54 30.36
CA SER A 38 2.29 -4.11 31.68
C SER A 38 2.39 -5.65 31.72
N VAL A 39 2.44 -6.29 30.55
CA VAL A 39 2.68 -7.73 30.44
C VAL A 39 4.19 -7.96 30.35
N PRO A 40 4.82 -8.66 31.31
CA PRO A 40 6.25 -8.90 31.25
C PRO A 40 6.61 -9.77 30.05
N ALA A 41 7.72 -9.44 29.39
CA ALA A 41 8.25 -10.24 28.29
C ALA A 41 8.61 -11.66 28.78
N SER A 42 8.30 -12.67 27.97
CA SER A 42 8.73 -14.04 28.25
C SER A 42 10.23 -14.18 28.00
N GLN A 43 10.96 -14.63 29.02
CA GLN A 43 12.41 -14.87 28.90
C GLN A 43 12.74 -15.91 27.83
N ASP A 44 11.90 -16.94 27.68
CA ASP A 44 12.07 -17.98 26.65
C ASP A 44 11.91 -17.42 25.24
N VAL A 45 10.92 -16.55 25.03
CA VAL A 45 10.71 -15.86 23.75
C VAL A 45 11.85 -14.89 23.46
N GLU A 46 12.32 -14.15 24.46
CA GLU A 46 13.46 -13.26 24.27
C GLU A 46 14.74 -14.01 23.95
N ALA A 47 15.02 -15.14 24.62
CA ALA A 47 16.15 -15.99 24.30
C ALA A 47 16.09 -16.54 22.86
N MET A 48 14.88 -16.85 22.36
CA MET A 48 14.66 -17.28 20.99
C MET A 48 14.87 -16.15 19.96
N VAL A 49 14.39 -14.93 20.24
CA VAL A 49 14.38 -13.81 19.28
C VAL A 49 15.69 -13.02 19.29
N ALA A 50 16.39 -12.94 20.42
CA ALA A 50 17.63 -12.18 20.58
C ALA A 50 18.71 -12.45 19.51
N PRO A 51 19.06 -13.71 19.15
CA PRO A 51 20.06 -13.95 18.12
C PRO A 51 19.63 -13.46 16.73
N LEU A 52 18.34 -13.62 16.38
CA LEU A 52 17.79 -13.12 15.12
C LEU A 52 17.81 -11.59 15.07
N ARG A 53 17.39 -10.94 16.17
CA ARG A 53 17.42 -9.48 16.32
C ARG A 53 18.84 -8.94 16.14
N LYS A 54 19.83 -9.55 16.81
CA LYS A 54 21.24 -9.15 16.69
C LYS A 54 21.77 -9.26 15.27
N HIS A 55 21.44 -10.34 14.56
CA HIS A 55 21.84 -10.51 13.16
C HIS A 55 21.21 -9.44 12.26
N LEU A 56 19.92 -9.17 12.42
CA LEU A 56 19.20 -8.15 11.67
C LEU A 56 19.73 -6.74 11.96
N GLU A 57 20.01 -6.41 13.22
CA GLU A 57 20.56 -5.11 13.61
C GLU A 57 21.92 -4.84 12.97
N GLN A 58 22.78 -5.86 12.87
CA GLN A 58 24.08 -5.75 12.19
C GLN A 58 23.92 -5.42 10.70
N GLN A 59 22.94 -6.03 10.02
CA GLN A 59 22.66 -5.75 8.62
C GLN A 59 21.98 -4.39 8.44
N MET A 60 20.94 -4.10 9.22
CA MET A 60 20.15 -2.88 9.13
C MET A 60 20.90 -1.62 9.56
N GLY A 61 21.96 -1.77 10.36
CA GLY A 61 22.82 -0.66 10.82
C GLY A 61 23.83 -0.17 9.79
N ALA A 62 24.04 -0.88 8.68
CA ALA A 62 24.99 -0.47 7.65
C ALA A 62 24.58 0.87 7.02
N VAL A 63 25.47 1.87 7.09
CA VAL A 63 25.26 3.21 6.52
C VAL A 63 25.46 3.16 5.00
N LEU A 64 24.47 3.67 4.26
CA LEU A 64 24.46 3.74 2.80
C LEU A 64 24.78 5.14 2.27
N ALA A 65 24.29 6.17 2.97
CA ALA A 65 24.41 7.56 2.56
C ALA A 65 24.22 8.50 3.75
N TYR A 66 24.41 9.80 3.51
CA TYR A 66 24.13 10.86 4.47
C TYR A 66 23.04 11.78 3.92
N ASN A 67 22.05 12.09 4.74
CA ASN A 67 20.98 13.02 4.41
C ASN A 67 21.18 14.36 5.15
N PRO A 68 21.47 15.47 4.44
CA PRO A 68 21.79 16.75 5.07
C PRO A 68 20.60 17.42 5.76
N GLU A 69 19.38 17.10 5.33
CA GLU A 69 18.14 17.70 5.81
C GLU A 69 17.02 16.66 5.93
N ALA A 70 16.19 16.75 6.95
CA ALA A 70 15.10 15.79 7.13
C ALA A 70 14.04 15.96 6.03
N LEU A 71 13.62 14.86 5.40
CA LEU A 71 12.49 14.84 4.48
C LEU A 71 11.28 14.26 5.21
N THR A 72 10.26 15.10 5.43
CA THR A 72 9.07 14.77 6.22
C THR A 72 7.92 14.31 5.34
N LYS A 73 7.14 13.34 5.86
CA LYS A 73 5.93 12.80 5.24
C LYS A 73 4.70 13.51 5.81
N GLU A 74 4.59 14.80 5.55
CA GLU A 74 3.48 15.65 6.02
C GLU A 74 2.13 15.22 5.42
N LYS A 75 1.10 15.07 6.26
CA LYS A 75 -0.17 14.46 5.83
C LYS A 75 -1.05 15.39 4.98
N ASP A 76 -0.87 16.71 5.11
CA ASP A 76 -1.79 17.71 4.55
C ASP A 76 -1.19 18.53 3.40
N VAL A 77 -0.05 18.09 2.87
CA VAL A 77 0.59 18.70 1.69
C VAL A 77 0.44 17.79 0.48
N LEU A 78 0.15 18.37 -0.67
CA LEU A 78 0.02 17.63 -1.93
C LEU A 78 1.38 17.31 -2.58
N ASN A 79 2.42 18.04 -2.18
CA ASN A 79 3.78 17.88 -2.66
C ASN A 79 4.74 18.03 -1.47
N ALA A 80 5.61 17.04 -1.28
CA ALA A 80 6.62 17.01 -0.22
C ALA A 80 7.96 16.56 -0.79
N GLY A 81 9.05 17.06 -0.23
CA GLY A 81 10.42 16.73 -0.67
C GLY A 81 10.70 15.23 -0.69
N ILE A 82 10.19 14.47 0.30
CA ILE A 82 10.34 13.01 0.34
C ILE A 82 9.67 12.32 -0.84
N GLY A 83 8.52 12.83 -1.28
CA GLY A 83 7.79 12.31 -2.44
C GLY A 83 8.57 12.56 -3.72
N ASN A 84 9.04 13.79 -3.93
CA ASN A 84 9.83 14.16 -5.11
C ASN A 84 11.10 13.33 -5.19
N PHE A 85 11.85 13.22 -4.09
CA PHE A 85 13.04 12.40 -3.99
C PHE A 85 12.76 10.94 -4.41
N MET A 86 11.70 10.33 -3.88
CA MET A 86 11.37 8.95 -4.20
C MET A 86 10.94 8.77 -5.66
N ALA A 87 10.13 9.67 -6.21
CA ALA A 87 9.69 9.58 -7.59
C ALA A 87 10.86 9.74 -8.56
N ASP A 88 11.77 10.69 -8.29
CA ASP A 88 12.99 10.89 -9.06
C ASP A 88 13.93 9.69 -8.97
N ALA A 89 14.16 9.16 -7.77
CA ALA A 89 14.97 7.95 -7.57
C ALA A 89 14.39 6.76 -8.35
N CYS A 90 13.07 6.55 -8.32
CA CYS A 90 12.43 5.51 -9.12
C CYS A 90 12.62 5.74 -10.63
N PHE A 91 12.50 6.98 -11.10
CA PHE A 91 12.70 7.31 -12.51
C PHE A 91 14.13 7.01 -12.95
N GLU A 92 15.13 7.44 -12.17
CA GLU A 92 16.55 7.24 -12.46
C GLU A 92 16.92 5.76 -12.51
N GLN A 93 16.29 4.92 -11.70
CA GLN A 93 16.50 3.47 -11.72
C GLN A 93 15.82 2.78 -12.90
N ILE A 94 14.56 3.11 -13.21
CA ILE A 94 13.78 2.36 -14.20
C ILE A 94 13.94 2.85 -15.64
N ALA A 95 14.18 4.14 -15.87
CA ALA A 95 14.30 4.70 -17.21
C ALA A 95 15.37 4.00 -18.09
N PRO A 96 16.63 3.80 -17.64
CA PRO A 96 17.64 3.14 -18.48
C PRO A 96 17.30 1.67 -18.74
N LEU A 97 16.75 0.95 -17.75
CA LEU A 97 16.35 -0.45 -17.89
C LEU A 97 15.19 -0.60 -18.88
N PHE A 98 14.22 0.31 -18.85
CA PHE A 98 13.11 0.30 -19.77
C PHE A 98 13.55 0.57 -21.20
N GLU A 99 14.42 1.57 -21.41
CA GLU A 99 14.99 1.88 -22.73
C GLU A 99 15.81 0.73 -23.29
N GLN A 100 16.68 0.12 -22.46
CA GLN A 100 17.47 -1.05 -22.87
C GLN A 100 16.59 -2.24 -23.29
N ARG A 101 15.48 -2.48 -22.58
CA ARG A 101 14.63 -3.66 -22.82
C ARG A 101 13.64 -3.49 -23.97
N THR A 102 13.24 -2.25 -24.26
CA THR A 102 12.10 -2.00 -25.17
C THR A 102 12.43 -1.05 -26.32
N GLY A 103 13.54 -0.32 -26.26
CA GLY A 103 13.84 0.79 -27.17
C GLY A 103 12.92 2.01 -27.00
N LYS A 104 12.04 2.01 -25.99
CA LYS A 104 11.11 3.09 -25.68
C LYS A 104 11.63 3.89 -24.49
N LYS A 105 11.34 5.20 -24.47
CA LYS A 105 11.74 6.07 -23.36
C LYS A 105 10.59 6.20 -22.37
N LEU A 106 10.92 6.16 -21.08
CA LEU A 106 9.98 6.43 -20.00
C LEU A 106 9.70 7.94 -19.94
N ASP A 107 8.44 8.33 -19.78
CA ASP A 107 8.06 9.75 -19.77
C ASP A 107 8.10 10.31 -18.35
N PHE A 108 7.53 9.62 -17.36
CA PHE A 108 7.59 10.03 -15.94
C PHE A 108 7.22 8.89 -14.98
N VAL A 109 7.45 9.12 -13.70
CA VAL A 109 7.00 8.27 -12.59
C VAL A 109 5.90 9.01 -11.81
N LEU A 110 4.86 8.26 -11.47
CA LEU A 110 3.82 8.63 -10.51
C LEU A 110 3.91 7.64 -9.36
N LEU A 111 3.78 8.07 -8.10
CA LEU A 111 3.70 7.16 -6.95
C LEU A 111 2.43 7.45 -6.14
N ASN A 112 2.04 6.50 -5.30
CA ASN A 112 1.01 6.72 -4.29
C ASN A 112 1.65 7.15 -2.97
N TRP A 113 1.08 8.17 -2.32
CA TRP A 113 1.56 8.64 -1.02
C TRP A 113 1.64 7.56 0.06
N GLY A 114 0.70 6.61 0.04
CA GLY A 114 0.67 5.50 1.00
C GLY A 114 1.82 4.49 0.85
N GLY A 115 2.58 4.53 -0.24
CA GLY A 115 3.76 3.71 -0.48
C GLY A 115 4.99 4.20 0.29
N ILE A 116 5.00 5.47 0.68
CA ILE A 116 5.99 6.07 1.57
C ILE A 116 5.52 5.82 3.01
N ARG A 117 6.35 5.22 3.86
CA ARG A 117 5.91 4.69 5.16
C ARG A 117 6.51 5.38 6.38
N SER A 118 7.59 6.13 6.19
CA SER A 118 8.21 6.93 7.25
C SER A 118 8.79 8.22 6.67
N ASP A 119 9.19 9.12 7.57
CA ASP A 119 10.10 10.21 7.23
C ASP A 119 11.49 9.67 6.91
N LEU A 120 12.31 10.50 6.26
CA LEU A 120 13.75 10.27 6.11
C LEU A 120 14.49 11.31 6.97
N LYS A 121 15.03 10.88 8.10
CA LYS A 121 15.69 11.78 9.06
C LYS A 121 16.98 12.37 8.48
N LYS A 122 17.38 13.54 8.99
CA LYS A 122 18.73 14.08 8.82
C LYS A 122 19.75 13.13 9.45
N GLY A 123 20.93 13.03 8.85
CA GLY A 123 22.04 12.19 9.31
C GLY A 123 22.20 10.93 8.48
N ASP A 124 22.77 9.89 9.08
CA ASP A 124 23.08 8.65 8.39
C ASP A 124 21.82 7.91 7.94
N ILE A 125 21.82 7.54 6.67
CA ILE A 125 20.80 6.70 6.06
C ILE A 125 21.33 5.27 6.04
N THR A 126 20.76 4.42 6.88
CA THR A 126 21.13 3.01 6.94
C THR A 126 20.21 2.14 6.07
N ILE A 127 20.57 0.88 5.87
CA ILE A 127 19.69 -0.13 5.28
C ILE A 127 18.33 -0.13 5.99
N GLY A 128 18.32 -0.07 7.32
CA GLY A 128 17.08 0.01 8.10
C GLY A 128 16.26 1.28 7.86
N SER A 129 16.89 2.41 7.55
CA SER A 129 16.17 3.62 7.13
C SER A 129 15.44 3.42 5.81
N VAL A 130 16.06 2.75 4.83
CA VAL A 130 15.42 2.42 3.54
C VAL A 130 14.27 1.44 3.72
N PHE A 131 14.46 0.36 4.50
CA PHE A 131 13.39 -0.59 4.82
C PHE A 131 12.21 0.07 5.55
N ARG A 132 12.44 1.02 6.45
CA ARG A 132 11.33 1.76 7.08
C ARG A 132 10.60 2.66 6.09
N LEU A 133 11.31 3.24 5.13
CA LEU A 133 10.75 4.16 4.14
C LEU A 133 9.85 3.45 3.12
N MET A 134 10.33 2.33 2.56
CA MET A 134 9.58 1.47 1.63
C MET A 134 9.72 -0.01 2.07
N PRO A 135 8.96 -0.45 3.09
CA PRO A 135 9.08 -1.78 3.72
C PRO A 135 8.54 -2.93 2.87
N PHE A 136 7.89 -2.63 1.76
CA PHE A 136 7.33 -3.63 0.87
C PHE A 136 8.25 -3.80 -0.32
N GLU A 137 8.45 -5.04 -0.76
CA GLU A 137 9.12 -5.39 -2.01
C GLU A 137 8.24 -5.01 -3.22
N ASN A 138 7.94 -3.71 -3.33
CA ASN A 138 7.13 -3.19 -4.41
C ASN A 138 7.87 -3.33 -5.73
N MET A 139 7.18 -3.84 -6.74
CA MET A 139 7.69 -3.83 -8.11
C MET A 139 7.32 -2.51 -8.79
N LEU A 140 8.28 -1.90 -9.47
CA LEU A 140 8.00 -0.84 -10.42
C LEU A 140 7.46 -1.46 -11.71
N VAL A 141 6.33 -0.95 -12.18
CA VAL A 141 5.73 -1.33 -13.46
C VAL A 141 5.68 -0.12 -14.38
N VAL A 142 5.76 -0.37 -15.68
CA VAL A 142 5.58 0.66 -16.73
C VAL A 142 4.27 0.37 -17.44
N LEU A 143 3.42 1.39 -17.54
CA LEU A 143 2.19 1.35 -18.31
C LEU A 143 2.35 2.15 -19.60
N GLU A 144 1.85 1.59 -20.69
CA GLU A 144 1.63 2.30 -21.94
C GLU A 144 0.19 2.84 -21.93
N ILE A 145 0.02 4.16 -21.86
CA ILE A 145 -1.28 4.83 -21.81
C ILE A 145 -1.38 5.93 -22.87
N THR A 146 -2.58 6.27 -23.33
CA THR A 146 -2.75 7.35 -24.31
C THR A 146 -2.57 8.72 -23.65
N GLY A 147 -2.23 9.74 -24.43
CA GLY A 147 -2.17 11.11 -23.92
C GLY A 147 -3.50 11.62 -23.35
N GLU A 148 -4.63 11.11 -23.82
CA GLU A 148 -5.96 11.36 -23.23
C GLU A 148 -6.03 10.82 -21.79
N LYS A 149 -5.57 9.60 -21.55
CA LYS A 149 -5.50 9.02 -20.20
C LYS A 149 -4.51 9.74 -19.29
N VAL A 150 -3.44 10.32 -19.83
CA VAL A 150 -2.53 11.19 -19.06
C VAL A 150 -3.25 12.47 -18.61
N ASN A 151 -4.10 13.06 -19.45
CA ASN A 151 -4.91 14.22 -19.08
C ASN A 151 -6.01 13.86 -18.06
N GLU A 152 -6.73 12.75 -18.26
CA GLU A 152 -7.70 12.24 -17.29
C GLU A 152 -7.06 11.97 -15.92
N MET A 153 -5.82 11.44 -15.92
CA MET A 153 -5.04 11.24 -14.71
C MET A 153 -4.76 12.58 -14.02
N ALA A 154 -4.32 13.61 -14.74
CA ALA A 154 -4.07 14.93 -14.15
C ALA A 154 -5.35 15.53 -13.54
N ASP A 155 -6.49 15.41 -14.23
CA ASP A 155 -7.80 15.84 -13.72
C ASP A 155 -8.18 15.07 -12.44
N TYR A 156 -7.95 13.76 -12.42
CA TYR A 156 -8.19 12.93 -11.24
C TYR A 156 -7.34 13.39 -10.05
N LEU A 157 -6.04 13.60 -10.26
CA LEU A 157 -5.10 14.04 -9.22
C LEU A 157 -5.51 15.40 -8.66
N ALA A 158 -5.90 16.34 -9.53
CA ALA A 158 -6.34 17.67 -9.14
C ALA A 158 -7.63 17.65 -8.30
N ARG A 159 -8.60 16.81 -8.66
CA ARG A 159 -9.89 16.70 -7.96
C ARG A 159 -9.81 15.91 -6.66
N ARG A 160 -8.95 14.89 -6.60
CA ARG A 160 -8.87 13.98 -5.44
C ARG A 160 -8.31 14.68 -4.21
N GLY A 161 -7.41 15.65 -4.41
CA GLY A 161 -6.79 16.40 -3.30
C GLY A 161 -5.97 15.52 -2.36
N THR A 162 -5.45 14.39 -2.85
CA THR A 162 -4.51 13.55 -2.11
C THR A 162 -3.14 13.63 -2.73
N ALA A 163 -2.09 13.56 -1.91
CA ALA A 163 -0.72 13.56 -2.40
C ALA A 163 -0.44 12.36 -3.32
N HIS A 164 0.22 12.64 -4.43
CA HIS A 164 0.70 11.65 -5.38
C HIS A 164 2.07 12.13 -5.89
N PRO A 165 3.17 11.57 -5.38
CA PRO A 165 4.49 12.00 -5.81
C PRO A 165 4.69 11.83 -7.31
N LEU A 166 5.26 12.85 -7.94
CA LEU A 166 5.56 12.91 -9.36
C LEU A 166 7.06 13.15 -9.54
N SER A 167 7.67 12.49 -10.53
CA SER A 167 9.07 12.76 -10.87
C SER A 167 9.20 14.07 -11.67
N LYS A 168 10.40 14.65 -11.68
CA LYS A 168 10.70 15.98 -12.26
C LYS A 168 10.41 16.13 -13.76
N GLN A 169 10.13 15.04 -14.49
CA GLN A 169 9.81 15.07 -15.91
C GLN A 169 8.39 15.59 -16.19
N VAL A 170 7.50 15.58 -15.19
CA VAL A 170 6.11 16.03 -15.31
C VAL A 170 5.84 17.14 -14.29
N GLY A 171 5.09 18.15 -14.70
CA GLY A 171 4.64 19.22 -13.82
C GLY A 171 3.13 19.35 -13.83
N LEU A 172 2.53 19.34 -12.65
CA LEU A 172 1.11 19.59 -12.40
C LEU A 172 0.98 20.71 -11.38
N GLN A 173 0.48 21.87 -11.82
CA GLN A 173 0.15 23.00 -10.95
C GLN A 173 -1.35 23.12 -10.84
N ILE A 174 -1.85 23.10 -9.60
CA ILE A 174 -3.27 23.20 -9.29
C ILE A 174 -3.53 24.38 -8.35
N THR A 175 -4.72 24.96 -8.43
CA THR A 175 -5.22 25.89 -7.43
C THR A 175 -5.69 25.15 -6.17
N THR A 176 -5.90 25.90 -5.08
CA THR A 176 -6.46 25.37 -3.84
C THR A 176 -7.89 24.81 -3.99
N ASP A 177 -8.65 25.27 -4.99
CA ASP A 177 -9.97 24.72 -5.35
C ASP A 177 -9.89 23.54 -6.34
N GLY A 178 -8.69 23.00 -6.60
CA GLY A 178 -8.49 21.79 -7.40
C GLY A 178 -8.58 21.98 -8.92
N LYS A 179 -8.42 23.21 -9.43
CA LYS A 179 -8.36 23.48 -10.87
C LYS A 179 -6.92 23.43 -11.37
N ILE A 180 -6.72 22.81 -12.52
CA ILE A 180 -5.41 22.76 -13.17
C ILE A 180 -5.08 24.14 -13.76
N ARG A 181 -3.96 24.72 -13.34
CA ARG A 181 -3.38 25.93 -13.95
C ARG A 181 -2.43 25.59 -15.07
N GLN A 182 -1.58 24.60 -14.84
CA GLN A 182 -0.57 24.17 -15.79
C GLN A 182 -0.37 22.66 -15.64
N PHE A 183 -0.37 21.97 -16.76
CA PHE A 183 0.01 20.57 -16.83
C PHE A 183 0.92 20.36 -18.03
N TYR A 184 2.13 19.86 -17.79
CA TYR A 184 3.09 19.55 -18.83
C TYR A 184 3.78 18.21 -18.53
N TYR A 185 4.04 17.45 -19.57
CA TYR A 185 4.79 16.21 -19.54
C TYR A 185 5.55 16.06 -20.87
N PRO A 186 6.53 15.15 -20.99
CA PRO A 186 7.34 14.98 -22.20
C PRO A 186 6.49 14.36 -23.33
N ARG A 187 5.58 15.13 -23.91
CA ARG A 187 4.75 14.66 -25.02
C ARG A 187 5.57 14.66 -26.29
N LYS A 188 5.72 13.50 -26.92
CA LYS A 188 6.37 13.41 -28.22
C LYS A 188 5.33 13.34 -29.34
N THR A 189 5.53 14.16 -30.37
CA THR A 189 4.65 14.22 -31.55
C THR A 189 4.70 12.95 -32.41
N ASP A 190 5.78 12.15 -32.30
CA ASP A 190 5.98 10.89 -33.01
C ASP A 190 5.31 9.69 -32.33
N ARG A 191 4.82 9.83 -31.08
CA ARG A 191 4.30 8.72 -30.26
C ARG A 191 2.99 9.12 -29.57
N PRO A 192 1.84 8.54 -29.96
CA PRO A 192 0.56 8.87 -29.32
C PRO A 192 0.42 8.27 -27.92
N GLN A 193 1.24 7.28 -27.57
CA GLN A 193 1.30 6.69 -26.23
C GLN A 193 2.38 7.33 -25.36
N SER A 194 2.10 7.40 -24.07
CA SER A 194 3.02 7.77 -23.00
C SER A 194 3.31 6.56 -22.10
N TYR A 195 4.54 6.50 -21.60
CA TYR A 195 5.04 5.45 -20.73
C TYR A 195 5.21 5.99 -19.32
N VAL A 196 4.33 5.55 -18.43
CA VAL A 196 4.28 6.02 -17.04
C VAL A 196 4.59 4.86 -16.11
N SER A 197 5.49 5.07 -15.16
CA SER A 197 5.78 4.06 -14.15
C SER A 197 5.17 4.37 -12.78
N SER A 198 4.72 3.32 -12.07
CA SER A 198 4.44 3.40 -10.62
C SER A 198 4.68 2.07 -9.92
N LEU A 199 4.43 2.05 -8.61
CA LEU A 199 4.45 0.85 -7.77
C LEU A 199 3.18 0.00 -8.01
N TYR A 200 3.38 -1.29 -8.29
CA TYR A 200 2.33 -2.25 -8.65
C TYR A 200 1.18 -2.34 -7.64
N PHE A 201 1.48 -2.38 -6.34
CA PHE A 201 0.56 -2.86 -5.31
C PHE A 201 -0.64 -1.96 -5.00
N ARG A 202 -0.73 -0.74 -5.55
CA ARG A 202 -1.79 0.21 -5.13
C ARG A 202 -2.40 1.10 -6.20
N LEU A 203 -1.65 1.57 -7.19
CA LEU A 203 -2.22 2.40 -8.26
C LEU A 203 -2.79 1.56 -9.41
N PHE A 204 -2.19 0.41 -9.66
CA PHE A 204 -2.46 -0.38 -10.86
C PHE A 204 -2.77 -1.82 -10.49
N ASN A 205 -3.81 -2.03 -9.66
CA ASN A 205 -4.30 -3.37 -9.33
C ASN A 205 -4.91 -4.05 -10.58
N VAL A 206 -4.04 -4.35 -11.55
CA VAL A 206 -4.31 -5.21 -12.69
C VAL A 206 -4.42 -6.59 -12.07
N ARG A 207 -5.66 -7.06 -11.90
CA ARG A 207 -5.90 -8.47 -11.60
C ARG A 207 -5.17 -9.25 -12.69
N ARG A 208 -4.22 -10.09 -12.28
CA ARG A 208 -3.64 -11.10 -13.19
C ARG A 208 -4.75 -11.99 -13.73
#